data_AF-G3NC47-F1
#
_entry.id   AF-G3NC47-F1
#
_cell.length_a   1.000
_cell.length_b   1.000
_cell.length_c   1.000
_cell.angle_alpha   90.00
_cell.angle_beta   90.00
_cell.angle_gamma   90.00
#
_symmetry.space_group_name_H-M   'P 1'
#
loop_
_entity.id
_entity.type
_entity.pdbx_description
1 polymer ?
#
loop_
_entity_poly.entity_id
_entity_poly.type
_entity_poly.pdbx_seq_one_letter_code
_entity_poly.pdbx_strand_id
1 'polypeptide(L)'
;AESDRAPRRLQPVVLEANSMEGGVELEVRAEQLSSGGLAGKQVSVLMGEPYFSTSLLPWHSLTFWYRRTALAGLLRPDATVLPRAAALHVVAVEFQDLWKIRAPCGTCEGFDVSAMDEMVQRSLDFRESREAEPHPLWEYPCRAVTRSAQVMAFDFTQLVPQRPISSRGSLPFVRKGRCHGVALWMEYHLTADITVSAGLIGPVGEQGECQWSRHRKQGVYFLRSPWETSGDGRAAVTYSVTFEPALGDVKMDFGVASP
;
A
#
# COMPACT_ATOMS: atom_id res chain seq x y z
N ALA A 1 2.14 -14.53 -8.31
CA ALA A 1 3.25 -14.42 -9.29
C ALA A 1 3.19 -15.46 -10.44
N GLU A 2 2.56 -16.63 -10.27
CA GLU A 2 2.67 -17.77 -11.22
C GLU A 2 1.88 -17.66 -12.55
N SER A 3 1.09 -16.61 -12.76
CA SER A 3 0.31 -16.47 -14.00
C SER A 3 1.16 -16.12 -15.23
N ASP A 4 2.39 -15.62 -15.04
CA ASP A 4 3.27 -15.17 -16.12
C ASP A 4 4.16 -16.29 -16.69
N ARG A 5 4.42 -16.26 -18.00
CA ARG A 5 5.12 -17.32 -18.75
C ARG A 5 6.62 -17.41 -18.45
N ALA A 6 7.26 -16.31 -18.05
CA ALA A 6 8.70 -16.25 -17.80
C ALA A 6 9.11 -16.83 -16.42
N PRO A 7 8.46 -16.48 -15.28
CA PRO A 7 8.73 -17.10 -13.98
C PRO A 7 8.61 -18.63 -14.01
N ARG A 8 7.64 -19.15 -14.79
CA ARG A 8 7.41 -20.60 -14.96
C ARG A 8 8.58 -21.38 -15.54
N ARG A 9 9.45 -20.73 -16.33
CA ARG A 9 10.64 -21.38 -16.89
C ARG A 9 11.82 -21.32 -15.94
N LEU A 10 11.85 -20.34 -15.05
CA LEU A 10 12.95 -20.13 -14.09
C LEU A 10 12.77 -21.00 -12.84
N GLN A 11 11.55 -21.17 -12.35
CA GLN A 11 11.30 -21.92 -11.12
C GLN A 11 11.76 -23.39 -11.18
N PRO A 12 11.48 -24.17 -12.24
CA PRO A 12 12.00 -25.54 -12.34
C PRO A 12 13.52 -25.59 -12.33
N VAL A 13 14.18 -24.66 -13.02
CA VAL A 13 15.65 -24.55 -13.05
C VAL A 13 16.22 -24.27 -11.65
N VAL A 14 15.53 -23.42 -10.87
CA VAL A 14 15.93 -23.16 -9.47
C VAL A 14 15.72 -24.40 -8.61
N LEU A 15 14.61 -25.14 -8.77
CA LEU A 15 14.37 -26.38 -8.02
C LEU A 15 15.39 -27.46 -8.35
N GLU A 16 15.71 -27.63 -9.63
CA GLU A 16 16.76 -28.53 -10.14
C GLU A 16 18.11 -28.19 -9.52
N ALA A 17 18.53 -26.93 -9.62
CA ALA A 17 19.79 -26.45 -9.06
C ALA A 17 19.90 -26.63 -7.54
N ASN A 18 18.78 -26.73 -6.83
CA ASN A 18 18.73 -26.94 -5.39
C ASN A 18 18.34 -28.37 -4.98
N SER A 19 18.22 -29.32 -5.93
CA SER A 19 17.82 -30.71 -5.66
C SER A 19 16.46 -30.86 -4.96
N MET A 20 15.49 -30.03 -5.33
CA MET A 20 14.15 -29.94 -4.70
C MET A 20 13.00 -30.44 -5.58
N GLU A 21 13.29 -31.04 -6.72
CA GLU A 21 12.31 -31.41 -7.76
C GLU A 21 11.22 -32.40 -7.31
N GLY A 22 11.48 -33.21 -6.26
CA GLY A 22 10.50 -34.12 -5.66
C GLY A 22 9.82 -33.61 -4.39
N GLY A 23 10.26 -32.45 -3.87
CA GLY A 23 9.75 -31.87 -2.63
C GLY A 23 8.78 -30.70 -2.84
N VAL A 24 8.72 -30.16 -4.06
CA VAL A 24 7.89 -29.01 -4.42
C VAL A 24 7.12 -29.30 -5.69
N GLU A 25 5.80 -29.38 -5.58
CA GLU A 25 4.91 -29.40 -6.74
C GLU A 25 4.53 -27.98 -7.14
N LEU A 26 4.75 -27.64 -8.41
CA LEU A 26 4.41 -26.34 -8.97
C LEU A 26 3.05 -26.40 -9.65
N GLU A 27 2.04 -25.76 -9.06
CA GLU A 27 0.72 -25.65 -9.66
C GLU A 27 0.45 -24.25 -10.20
N VAL A 28 -0.37 -24.17 -11.25
CA VAL A 28 -0.33 -23.07 -12.21
C VAL A 28 -1.17 -21.85 -11.79
N ARG A 29 -2.24 -22.10 -11.04
CA ARG A 29 -3.18 -21.07 -10.57
C ARG A 29 -3.76 -21.48 -9.23
N ALA A 30 -3.71 -20.56 -8.28
CA ALA A 30 -4.30 -20.77 -6.96
C ALA A 30 -5.79 -21.11 -7.05
N GLU A 31 -6.49 -20.57 -8.05
CA GLU A 31 -7.92 -20.75 -8.24
C GLU A 31 -8.29 -22.08 -8.92
N GLN A 32 -7.31 -22.80 -9.48
CA GLN A 32 -7.49 -24.11 -10.12
C GLN A 32 -7.15 -25.28 -9.19
N LEU A 33 -6.55 -24.99 -8.03
CA LEU A 33 -6.33 -25.96 -6.98
C LEU A 33 -7.65 -26.58 -6.56
N SER A 34 -7.69 -27.91 -6.53
CA SER A 34 -8.85 -28.69 -6.10
C SER A 34 -8.41 -29.77 -5.12
N SER A 35 -9.38 -30.35 -4.40
CA SER A 35 -9.10 -31.48 -3.51
C SER A 35 -8.50 -32.68 -4.24
N GLY A 36 -8.85 -32.86 -5.53
CA GLY A 36 -8.23 -33.87 -6.39
C GLY A 36 -6.75 -33.57 -6.69
N GLY A 37 -6.41 -32.30 -6.92
CA GLY A 37 -5.02 -31.86 -7.11
C GLY A 37 -4.15 -32.08 -5.86
N LEU A 38 -4.73 -31.97 -4.67
CA LEU A 38 -4.04 -32.24 -3.40
C LEU A 38 -4.07 -33.72 -2.97
N ALA A 39 -4.48 -34.64 -3.86
CA ALA A 39 -4.65 -36.07 -3.54
C ALA A 39 -5.50 -36.32 -2.28
N GLY A 40 -6.54 -35.49 -2.07
CA GLY A 40 -7.44 -35.56 -0.91
C GLY A 40 -6.85 -35.02 0.40
N LYS A 41 -5.63 -34.48 0.40
CA LYS A 41 -5.03 -33.82 1.57
C LYS A 41 -5.58 -32.41 1.76
N GLN A 42 -5.56 -31.94 2.99
CA GLN A 42 -5.89 -30.56 3.35
C GLN A 42 -4.63 -29.78 3.69
N VAL A 43 -4.62 -28.49 3.36
CA VAL A 43 -3.50 -27.58 3.58
C VAL A 43 -3.43 -27.17 5.05
N SER A 44 -2.31 -27.45 5.71
CA SER A 44 -2.04 -27.03 7.10
C SER A 44 -1.39 -25.66 7.21
N VAL A 45 -0.67 -25.22 6.17
CA VAL A 45 -0.01 -23.91 6.12
C VAL A 45 -0.21 -23.30 4.75
N LEU A 46 -0.81 -22.11 4.70
CA LEU A 46 -0.87 -21.27 3.52
C LEU A 46 0.08 -20.10 3.72
N MET A 47 1.13 -20.02 2.90
CA MET A 47 2.09 -18.92 2.98
C MET A 47 2.32 -18.26 1.63
N GLY A 48 2.62 -16.97 1.66
CA GLY A 48 3.09 -16.25 0.48
C GLY A 48 3.67 -14.90 0.84
N GLU A 49 4.61 -14.42 0.03
CA GLU A 49 4.89 -13.00 0.00
C GLU A 49 3.76 -12.35 -0.81
N PRO A 50 3.03 -11.36 -0.27
CA PRO A 50 1.99 -10.64 -0.99
C PRO A 50 2.64 -9.66 -2.00
N TYR A 51 3.33 -10.23 -2.98
CA TYR A 51 3.94 -9.60 -4.14
C TYR A 51 3.31 -10.13 -5.41
N PHE A 52 2.82 -9.22 -6.25
CA PHE A 52 2.32 -9.54 -7.58
C PHE A 52 2.94 -8.55 -8.56
N SER A 53 3.41 -9.04 -9.72
CA SER A 53 4.02 -8.23 -10.76
C SER A 53 3.10 -7.12 -11.28
N THR A 54 1.78 -7.35 -11.18
CA THR A 54 0.73 -6.40 -11.56
C THR A 54 0.38 -5.39 -10.47
N SER A 55 0.94 -5.49 -9.26
CA SER A 55 0.68 -4.57 -8.16
C SER A 55 1.39 -3.24 -8.37
N LEU A 56 0.63 -2.21 -8.74
CA LEU A 56 1.09 -0.82 -8.80
C LEU A 56 1.05 -0.12 -7.44
N LEU A 57 -0.07 -0.21 -6.73
CA LEU A 57 -0.28 0.44 -5.42
C LEU A 57 -0.10 -0.54 -4.27
N PRO A 58 0.24 -0.06 -3.06
CA PRO A 58 0.56 -0.93 -1.93
C PRO A 58 -0.53 -1.95 -1.59
N TRP A 59 -1.81 -1.56 -1.63
CA TRP A 59 -2.95 -2.42 -1.28
C TRP A 59 -3.35 -3.40 -2.39
N HIS A 60 -2.81 -3.31 -3.61
CA HIS A 60 -3.05 -4.34 -4.63
C HIS A 60 -2.52 -5.72 -4.20
N SER A 61 -1.62 -5.74 -3.22
CA SER A 61 -1.14 -6.96 -2.56
C SER A 61 -2.25 -7.74 -1.83
N LEU A 62 -3.39 -7.10 -1.51
CA LEU A 62 -4.58 -7.74 -0.96
C LEU A 62 -5.15 -8.82 -1.89
N THR A 63 -4.70 -8.90 -3.15
CA THR A 63 -4.89 -10.06 -4.03
C THR A 63 -4.57 -11.39 -3.32
N PHE A 64 -3.60 -11.41 -2.40
CA PHE A 64 -3.32 -12.57 -1.55
C PHE A 64 -4.55 -13.01 -0.75
N TRP A 65 -5.28 -12.07 -0.15
CA TRP A 65 -6.47 -12.34 0.65
C TRP A 65 -7.60 -12.98 -0.18
N TYR A 66 -7.77 -12.53 -1.42
CA TYR A 66 -8.73 -13.13 -2.36
C TYR A 66 -8.34 -14.57 -2.71
N ARG A 67 -7.07 -14.82 -3.01
CA ARG A 67 -6.57 -16.18 -3.27
C ARG A 67 -6.75 -17.09 -2.06
N ARG A 68 -6.42 -16.59 -0.86
CA ARG A 68 -6.68 -17.29 0.40
C ARG A 68 -8.16 -17.64 0.56
N THR A 69 -9.04 -16.68 0.25
CA THR A 69 -10.50 -16.86 0.34
C THR A 69 -11.00 -17.93 -0.63
N ALA A 70 -10.49 -17.94 -1.87
CA ALA A 70 -10.81 -18.98 -2.85
C ALA A 70 -10.35 -20.37 -2.41
N LEU A 71 -9.21 -20.45 -1.70
CA LEU A 71 -8.63 -21.68 -1.19
C LEU A 71 -9.24 -22.17 0.13
N ALA A 72 -10.18 -21.43 0.73
CA ALA A 72 -10.67 -21.71 2.08
C ALA A 72 -11.24 -23.14 2.24
N GLY A 73 -11.85 -23.70 1.20
CA GLY A 73 -12.37 -25.08 1.21
C GLY A 73 -11.29 -26.17 1.21
N LEU A 74 -10.04 -25.83 0.93
CA LEU A 74 -8.89 -26.74 0.93
C LEU A 74 -8.03 -26.63 2.19
N LEU A 75 -8.26 -25.59 3.01
CA LEU A 75 -7.55 -25.37 4.26
C LEU A 75 -8.12 -26.25 5.37
N ARG A 76 -7.25 -26.75 6.25
CA ARG A 76 -7.68 -27.33 7.52
C ARG A 76 -8.30 -26.25 8.43
N PRO A 77 -9.21 -26.60 9.35
CA PRO A 77 -9.76 -25.64 10.30
C PRO A 77 -8.71 -24.92 11.16
N ASP A 78 -7.59 -25.58 11.43
CA ASP A 78 -6.44 -25.10 12.22
C ASP A 78 -5.26 -24.62 11.35
N ALA A 79 -5.51 -24.38 10.05
CA ALA A 79 -4.45 -23.99 9.13
C ALA A 79 -3.82 -22.64 9.50
N THR A 80 -2.49 -22.59 9.46
CA THR A 80 -1.74 -21.34 9.67
C THR A 80 -1.69 -20.55 8.36
N VAL A 81 -2.00 -19.26 8.41
CA VAL A 81 -1.92 -18.34 7.26
C VAL A 81 -0.79 -17.33 7.50
N LEU A 82 0.13 -17.19 6.54
CA LEU A 82 1.29 -16.29 6.61
C LEU A 82 1.37 -15.43 5.34
N PRO A 83 1.23 -14.09 5.41
CA PRO A 83 0.90 -13.30 6.60
C PRO A 83 -0.48 -13.63 7.18
N ARG A 84 -0.62 -13.49 8.50
CA ARG A 84 -1.91 -13.66 9.20
C ARG A 84 -2.83 -12.45 9.02
N ALA A 85 -2.25 -11.27 8.85
CA ALA A 85 -2.97 -10.03 8.70
C ALA A 85 -2.12 -9.00 7.96
N ALA A 86 -2.78 -7.96 7.45
CA ALA A 86 -2.13 -6.79 6.90
C ALA A 86 -2.80 -5.51 7.42
N ALA A 87 -2.09 -4.41 7.37
CA ALA A 87 -2.58 -3.11 7.81
C ALA A 87 -2.19 -2.02 6.81
N LEU A 88 -3.12 -1.10 6.51
CA LEU A 88 -2.83 0.10 5.73
C LEU A 88 -2.44 1.21 6.70
N HIS A 89 -1.26 1.80 6.49
CA HIS A 89 -0.71 2.86 7.31
C HIS A 89 -0.56 4.13 6.49
N VAL A 90 -0.63 5.27 7.18
CA VAL A 90 -0.49 6.59 6.59
C VAL A 90 0.38 7.51 7.44
N VAL A 91 1.00 8.50 6.81
CA VAL A 91 1.68 9.61 7.48
C VAL A 91 1.65 10.86 6.60
N ALA A 92 1.35 12.02 7.16
CA ALA A 92 1.40 13.28 6.42
C ALA A 92 2.85 13.78 6.34
N VAL A 93 3.27 14.22 5.16
CA VAL A 93 4.67 14.50 4.85
C VAL A 93 4.88 15.85 4.17
N GLU A 94 6.01 16.44 4.50
CA GLU A 94 6.65 17.54 3.80
C GLU A 94 7.75 16.94 2.90
N PHE A 95 7.49 16.86 1.60
CA PHE A 95 8.53 16.53 0.61
C PHE A 95 9.52 17.69 0.40
N GLN A 96 10.79 17.36 0.18
CA GLN A 96 11.78 18.33 -0.27
C GLN A 96 11.50 18.79 -1.72
N ASP A 97 11.38 17.82 -2.64
CA ASP A 97 11.28 18.10 -4.08
C ASP A 97 10.11 17.42 -4.78
N LEU A 98 9.64 16.26 -4.30
CA LEU A 98 8.62 15.47 -5.00
C LEU A 98 7.30 16.23 -5.21
N TRP A 99 6.94 17.16 -4.32
CA TRP A 99 5.74 17.99 -4.45
C TRP A 99 5.71 18.83 -5.73
N LYS A 100 6.89 19.15 -6.30
CA LYS A 100 7.03 19.99 -7.50
C LYS A 100 6.40 19.35 -8.74
N ILE A 101 6.25 18.03 -8.79
CA ILE A 101 5.65 17.34 -9.96
C ILE A 101 4.15 17.64 -10.12
N ARG A 102 3.49 18.11 -9.06
CA ARG A 102 2.07 18.51 -9.04
C ARG A 102 1.85 20.00 -8.77
N ALA A 103 2.92 20.75 -8.51
CA ALA A 103 2.81 22.18 -8.22
C ALA A 103 2.62 23.00 -9.51
N PRO A 104 1.75 24.02 -9.49
CA PRO A 104 1.68 24.97 -10.61
C PRO A 104 3.00 25.73 -10.73
N CYS A 105 3.42 25.98 -11.96
CA CYS A 105 4.65 26.70 -12.28
C CYS A 105 4.48 28.22 -12.17
N GLY A 106 3.32 28.74 -12.56
CA GLY A 106 2.97 30.16 -12.59
C GLY A 106 3.76 30.90 -13.67
N THR A 107 4.94 31.40 -13.31
CA THR A 107 5.85 32.10 -14.22
C THR A 107 7.18 31.38 -14.30
N CYS A 108 7.61 31.07 -15.53
CA CYS A 108 8.88 30.39 -15.80
C CYS A 108 9.76 31.30 -16.66
N GLU A 109 10.93 31.72 -16.15
CA GLU A 109 11.87 32.60 -16.86
C GLU A 109 11.22 33.88 -17.44
N GLY A 110 10.24 34.45 -16.72
CA GLY A 110 9.51 35.64 -17.14
C GLY A 110 8.33 35.39 -18.10
N PHE A 111 8.08 34.14 -18.50
CA PHE A 111 6.91 33.75 -19.28
C PHE A 111 5.79 33.27 -18.37
N ASP A 112 4.60 33.84 -18.54
CA ASP A 112 3.39 33.35 -17.89
C ASP A 112 2.95 32.02 -18.53
N VAL A 113 3.00 30.96 -17.73
CA VAL A 113 2.61 29.59 -18.14
C VAL A 113 1.36 29.11 -17.40
N SER A 114 0.62 30.01 -16.75
CA SER A 114 -0.62 29.70 -16.01
C SER A 114 -1.66 28.94 -16.83
N ALA A 115 -1.73 29.17 -18.15
CA ALA A 115 -2.60 28.42 -19.05
C ALA A 115 -2.30 26.91 -19.05
N MET A 116 -1.02 26.52 -18.92
CA MET A 116 -0.61 25.11 -18.78
C MET A 116 -0.99 24.58 -17.40
N ASP A 117 -0.77 25.36 -16.34
CA ASP A 117 -1.14 24.97 -14.97
C ASP A 117 -2.63 24.69 -14.85
N GLU A 118 -3.47 25.56 -15.42
CA GLU A 118 -4.92 25.38 -15.46
C GLU A 118 -5.31 24.10 -16.20
N MET A 119 -4.67 23.80 -17.33
CA MET A 119 -4.95 22.59 -18.11
C MET A 119 -4.63 21.32 -17.31
N VAL A 120 -3.46 21.29 -16.66
CA VAL A 120 -3.03 20.16 -15.81
C VAL A 120 -3.97 20.02 -14.62
N GLN A 121 -4.27 21.12 -13.91
CA GLN A 121 -5.15 21.08 -12.74
C GLN A 121 -6.56 20.59 -13.07
N ARG A 122 -7.15 21.02 -14.20
CA ARG A 122 -8.47 20.52 -14.63
C ARG A 122 -8.46 19.01 -14.90
N SER A 123 -7.35 18.48 -15.41
CA SER A 123 -7.18 17.04 -15.68
C SER A 123 -7.01 16.25 -14.39
N LEU A 124 -6.22 16.77 -13.44
CA LEU A 124 -6.10 16.20 -12.10
C LEU A 124 -7.43 16.17 -11.37
N ASP A 125 -8.17 17.29 -11.35
CA ASP A 125 -9.47 17.41 -10.69
C ASP A 125 -10.51 16.41 -11.23
N PHE A 126 -10.42 16.02 -12.49
CA PHE A 126 -11.37 15.08 -13.12
C PHE A 126 -11.14 13.61 -12.75
N ARG A 127 -9.88 13.19 -12.54
CA ARG A 127 -9.52 11.76 -12.44
C ARG A 127 -8.51 11.41 -11.34
N GLU A 128 -7.50 12.23 -11.12
CA GLU A 128 -6.31 11.86 -10.32
C GLU A 128 -6.27 12.54 -8.94
N SER A 129 -7.05 13.61 -8.72
CA SER A 129 -6.99 14.43 -7.48
C SER A 129 -7.38 13.68 -6.20
N ARG A 130 -7.98 12.50 -6.33
CA ARG A 130 -8.40 11.64 -5.21
C ARG A 130 -7.72 10.28 -5.19
N GLU A 131 -6.74 10.08 -6.06
CA GLU A 131 -6.01 8.82 -6.16
C GLU A 131 -4.59 8.99 -5.63
N ALA A 132 -4.06 7.93 -5.02
CA ALA A 132 -2.66 7.93 -4.64
C ALA A 132 -1.79 7.51 -5.83
N GLU A 133 -0.59 8.06 -5.91
CA GLU A 133 0.38 7.73 -6.94
C GLU A 133 1.50 6.85 -6.38
N PRO A 134 1.97 5.83 -7.10
CA PRO A 134 3.04 4.95 -6.64
C PRO A 134 4.43 5.58 -6.86
N HIS A 135 5.11 5.95 -5.77
CA HIS A 135 6.46 6.55 -5.80
C HIS A 135 7.46 5.75 -4.94
N PRO A 136 8.72 5.57 -5.38
CA PRO A 136 9.77 4.97 -4.56
C PRO A 136 10.32 6.02 -3.57
N LEU A 137 9.69 6.16 -2.40
CA LEU A 137 9.98 7.28 -1.49
C LEU A 137 11.40 7.28 -0.90
N TRP A 138 12.16 6.19 -1.04
CA TRP A 138 13.57 6.17 -0.69
C TRP A 138 14.44 7.10 -1.56
N GLU A 139 13.96 7.46 -2.76
CA GLU A 139 14.62 8.40 -3.69
C GLU A 139 14.24 9.86 -3.42
N TYR A 140 13.17 10.10 -2.66
CA TYR A 140 12.58 11.41 -2.45
C TYR A 140 12.56 11.77 -0.96
N PRO A 141 13.57 12.51 -0.47
CA PRO A 141 13.62 12.95 0.92
C PRO A 141 12.33 13.64 1.36
N CYS A 142 11.81 13.22 2.50
CA CYS A 142 10.62 13.80 3.10
C CYS A 142 10.66 13.73 4.62
N ARG A 143 9.86 14.60 5.24
CA ARG A 143 9.74 14.72 6.68
C ARG A 143 8.30 14.56 7.10
N ALA A 144 8.02 13.66 8.03
CA ALA A 144 6.70 13.46 8.60
C ALA A 144 6.29 14.62 9.51
N VAL A 145 5.19 15.28 9.16
CA VAL A 145 4.58 16.38 9.94
C VAL A 145 3.51 15.89 10.92
N THR A 146 3.09 14.62 10.80
CA THR A 146 2.24 13.91 11.76
C THR A 146 2.96 12.69 12.34
N ARG A 147 2.35 12.02 13.32
CA ARG A 147 2.69 10.61 13.61
C ARG A 147 2.13 9.73 12.50
N SER A 148 2.74 8.57 12.28
CA SER A 148 2.14 7.52 11.46
C SER A 148 0.97 6.89 12.19
N ALA A 149 -0.05 6.45 11.45
CA ALA A 149 -1.17 5.72 12.03
C ALA A 149 -1.62 4.59 11.11
N GLN A 150 -2.06 3.50 11.73
CA GLN A 150 -2.82 2.46 11.07
C GLN A 150 -4.25 2.98 10.82
N VAL A 151 -4.68 2.97 9.56
CA VAL A 151 -6.03 3.42 9.17
C VAL A 151 -6.95 2.26 8.81
N MET A 152 -6.43 1.11 8.38
CA MET A 152 -7.23 -0.09 8.12
C MET A 152 -6.48 -1.36 8.54
N ALA A 153 -7.24 -2.39 8.90
CA ALA A 153 -6.75 -3.73 9.22
C ALA A 153 -7.45 -4.77 8.34
N PHE A 154 -6.71 -5.79 7.92
CA PHE A 154 -7.18 -6.88 7.07
C PHE A 154 -6.76 -8.20 7.71
N ASP A 155 -7.73 -9.00 8.15
CA ASP A 155 -7.47 -10.30 8.77
C ASP A 155 -7.51 -11.42 7.72
N PHE A 156 -6.33 -11.92 7.35
CA PHE A 156 -6.21 -12.98 6.34
C PHE A 156 -6.59 -14.36 6.87
N THR A 157 -6.84 -14.50 8.17
CA THR A 157 -7.44 -15.72 8.74
C THR A 157 -8.95 -15.80 8.47
N GLN A 158 -9.57 -14.69 8.10
CA GLN A 158 -10.98 -14.60 7.72
C GLN A 158 -11.15 -14.51 6.21
N LEU A 159 -12.34 -14.83 5.71
CA LEU A 159 -12.67 -14.64 4.30
C LEU A 159 -12.75 -13.14 3.99
N VAL A 160 -12.49 -12.76 2.74
CA VAL A 160 -12.75 -11.39 2.28
C VAL A 160 -14.24 -11.06 2.54
N PRO A 161 -14.56 -9.96 3.25
CA PRO A 161 -15.93 -9.61 3.54
C PRO A 161 -16.65 -9.17 2.27
N GLN A 162 -17.97 -9.35 2.23
CA GLN A 162 -18.79 -8.89 1.10
C GLN A 162 -19.12 -7.39 1.17
N ARG A 163 -19.03 -6.79 2.36
CA ARG A 163 -19.36 -5.37 2.58
C ARG A 163 -18.10 -4.51 2.62
N PRO A 164 -18.16 -3.25 2.16
CA PRO A 164 -17.05 -2.32 2.27
C PRO A 164 -16.60 -2.10 3.71
N ILE A 165 -15.30 -1.99 3.91
CA ILE A 165 -14.70 -1.64 5.20
C ILE A 165 -14.31 -0.17 5.13
N SER A 166 -14.83 0.66 6.02
CA SER A 166 -14.52 2.10 6.04
C SER A 166 -13.88 2.51 7.35
N SER A 167 -12.95 3.44 7.28
CA SER A 167 -12.28 4.04 8.42
C SER A 167 -12.20 5.55 8.22
N ARG A 168 -12.47 6.30 9.29
CA ARG A 168 -12.38 7.75 9.31
C ARG A 168 -11.65 8.19 10.56
N GLY A 169 -10.92 9.28 10.44
CA GLY A 169 -10.19 9.83 11.58
C GLY A 169 -9.42 11.08 11.21
N SER A 170 -8.49 11.43 12.09
CA SER A 170 -7.61 12.58 11.88
C SER A 170 -6.22 12.33 12.44
N LEU A 171 -5.24 13.02 11.87
CA LEU A 171 -3.84 12.99 12.24
C LEU A 171 -3.43 14.41 12.63
N PRO A 172 -3.37 14.73 13.93
CA PRO A 172 -2.94 16.03 14.38
C PRO A 172 -1.53 16.34 13.88
N PHE A 173 -1.31 17.56 13.40
CA PHE A 173 0.04 17.99 13.06
C PHE A 173 0.86 18.16 14.33
N VAL A 174 2.00 17.46 14.40
CA VAL A 174 2.88 17.46 15.57
C VAL A 174 4.21 18.17 15.30
N ARG A 175 4.42 18.66 14.08
CA ARG A 175 5.61 19.41 13.68
C ARG A 175 5.24 20.59 12.81
N LYS A 176 6.00 21.68 12.96
CA LYS A 176 5.95 22.83 12.06
C LYS A 176 6.49 22.45 10.68
N GLY A 177 5.86 22.90 9.60
CA GLY A 177 6.31 22.67 8.22
C GLY A 177 5.17 22.81 7.22
N ARG A 178 5.43 22.41 5.97
CA ARG A 178 4.47 22.45 4.87
C ARG A 178 4.03 21.05 4.48
N CYS A 179 2.81 20.68 4.83
CA CYS A 179 2.23 19.40 4.45
C CYS A 179 1.91 19.39 2.95
N HIS A 180 2.64 18.58 2.18
CA HIS A 180 2.45 18.44 0.74
C HIS A 180 1.49 17.31 0.38
N GLY A 181 1.40 16.28 1.23
CA GLY A 181 0.61 15.09 0.94
C GLY A 181 0.65 14.08 2.08
N VAL A 182 0.03 12.92 1.81
CA VAL A 182 -0.01 11.78 2.71
C VAL A 182 0.64 10.60 2.02
N ALA A 183 1.64 10.01 2.65
CA ALA A 183 2.25 8.76 2.21
C ALA A 183 1.50 7.56 2.82
N LEU A 184 1.29 6.51 2.02
CA LEU A 184 0.55 5.30 2.37
C LEU A 184 1.38 4.05 2.08
N TRP A 185 1.32 3.07 2.98
CA TRP A 185 1.99 1.77 2.79
C TRP A 185 1.26 0.65 3.50
N MET A 186 1.62 -0.59 3.14
CA MET A 186 1.13 -1.79 3.81
C MET A 186 2.17 -2.30 4.80
N GLU A 187 1.70 -2.76 5.96
CA GLU A 187 2.44 -3.62 6.87
C GLU A 187 1.81 -5.00 6.88
N TYR A 188 2.63 -6.05 6.98
CA TYR A 188 2.18 -7.43 7.01
C TYR A 188 2.62 -8.08 8.30
N HIS A 189 1.65 -8.53 9.09
CA HIS A 189 1.90 -9.30 10.30
C HIS A 189 2.06 -10.75 9.88
N LEU A 190 3.30 -11.26 9.93
CA LEU A 190 3.60 -12.65 9.63
C LEU A 190 3.11 -13.51 10.79
N THR A 191 3.62 -13.25 11.99
CA THR A 191 3.28 -13.94 13.24
C THR A 191 2.74 -12.95 14.27
N ALA A 192 2.65 -13.34 15.54
CA ALA A 192 2.24 -12.43 16.62
C ALA A 192 3.33 -11.38 16.94
N ASP A 193 4.57 -11.68 16.60
CA ASP A 193 5.78 -10.94 16.97
C ASP A 193 6.54 -10.37 15.75
N ILE A 194 6.32 -10.92 14.56
CA ILE A 194 7.03 -10.52 13.34
C ILE A 194 6.11 -9.72 12.42
N THR A 195 6.49 -8.48 12.15
CA THR A 195 5.83 -7.59 11.18
C THR A 195 6.84 -7.11 10.14
N VAL A 196 6.44 -7.10 8.88
CA VAL A 196 7.23 -6.60 7.76
C VAL A 196 6.54 -5.39 7.15
N SER A 197 7.24 -4.26 7.12
CA SER A 197 6.74 -3.04 6.49
C SER A 197 7.18 -2.93 5.02
N ALA A 198 6.25 -2.62 4.14
CA ALA A 198 6.51 -2.26 2.74
C ALA A 198 6.68 -0.74 2.53
N GLY A 199 6.75 0.04 3.61
CA GLY A 199 6.94 1.50 3.58
C GLY A 199 7.99 1.93 4.60
N LEU A 200 7.56 2.54 5.71
CA LEU A 200 8.48 2.99 6.75
C LEU A 200 9.20 1.80 7.39
N ILE A 201 10.54 1.78 7.35
CA ILE A 201 11.35 0.68 7.89
C ILE A 201 11.65 0.81 9.38
N GLY A 202 11.32 1.96 9.97
CA GLY A 202 11.50 2.25 11.38
C GLY A 202 10.59 3.39 11.82
N PRO A 203 10.61 3.75 13.11
CA PRO A 203 9.85 4.88 13.60
C PRO A 203 10.31 6.17 12.90
N VAL A 204 9.37 7.10 12.73
CA VAL A 204 9.67 8.46 12.30
C VAL A 204 10.68 9.08 13.27
N GLY A 205 11.77 9.64 12.73
CA GLY A 205 12.83 10.30 13.52
C GLY A 205 12.31 11.49 14.33
N GLU A 206 13.10 11.98 15.29
CA GLU A 206 12.69 13.09 16.16
C GLU A 206 12.30 14.33 15.35
N GLN A 207 13.10 14.69 14.34
CA GLN A 207 12.82 15.84 13.46
C GLN A 207 11.79 15.51 12.37
N GLY A 208 11.41 14.24 12.24
CA GLY A 208 10.43 13.76 11.28
C GLY A 208 11.04 12.97 10.14
N GLU A 209 12.32 12.60 10.19
CA GLU A 209 12.98 11.85 9.12
C GLU A 209 12.25 10.52 8.86
N CYS A 210 11.94 10.28 7.58
CA CYS A 210 11.33 9.05 7.13
C CYS A 210 12.38 8.18 6.43
N GLN A 211 12.47 6.91 6.83
CA GLN A 211 13.26 5.91 6.11
C GLN A 211 12.31 4.94 5.42
N TRP A 212 12.40 4.85 4.10
CA TRP A 212 11.48 4.06 3.27
C TRP A 212 12.15 2.80 2.72
N SER A 213 11.37 1.74 2.59
CA SER A 213 11.79 0.49 1.95
C SER A 213 12.13 0.74 0.48
N ARG A 214 13.30 0.24 0.06
CA ARG A 214 13.79 0.38 -1.33
C ARG A 214 13.13 -0.60 -2.31
N HIS A 215 12.47 -1.63 -1.79
CA HIS A 215 11.98 -2.77 -2.58
C HIS A 215 10.52 -2.61 -3.03
N ARG A 216 9.82 -1.59 -2.55
CA ARG A 216 8.41 -1.33 -2.83
C ARG A 216 8.20 0.16 -3.05
N LYS A 217 7.28 0.51 -3.94
CA LYS A 217 6.74 1.87 -4.06
C LYS A 217 5.69 2.08 -2.98
N GLN A 218 5.62 3.29 -2.45
CA GLN A 218 4.57 3.73 -1.53
C GLN A 218 3.53 4.54 -2.30
N GLY A 219 2.30 4.57 -1.79
CA GLY A 219 1.28 5.47 -2.32
C GLY A 219 1.50 6.88 -1.81
N VAL A 220 1.38 7.88 -2.67
CA VAL A 220 1.42 9.29 -2.29
C VAL A 220 0.13 9.95 -2.73
N TYR A 221 -0.65 10.42 -1.77
CA TYR A 221 -1.79 11.28 -2.01
C TYR A 221 -1.35 12.73 -1.86
N PHE A 222 -1.30 13.49 -2.96
CA PHE A 222 -0.97 14.91 -2.90
C PHE A 222 -2.19 15.72 -2.47
N LEU A 223 -2.00 16.64 -1.53
CA LEU A 223 -3.05 17.61 -1.21
C LEU A 223 -3.20 18.59 -2.37
N ARG A 224 -4.45 18.98 -2.68
CA ARG A 224 -4.74 19.98 -3.72
C ARG A 224 -3.92 21.26 -3.54
N SER A 225 -3.82 21.71 -2.28
CA SER A 225 -2.99 22.82 -1.88
C SER A 225 -2.17 22.40 -0.66
N PRO A 226 -0.86 22.66 -0.63
CA PRO A 226 -0.06 22.39 0.55
C PRO A 226 -0.56 23.16 1.76
N TRP A 227 -0.50 22.54 2.93
CA TRP A 227 -0.96 23.14 4.18
C TRP A 227 0.20 23.54 5.09
N GLU A 228 0.24 24.81 5.49
CA GLU A 228 1.21 25.30 6.48
C GLU A 228 0.75 24.92 7.89
N THR A 229 1.62 24.22 8.63
CA THR A 229 1.35 23.82 10.00
C THR A 229 2.36 24.43 10.97
N SER A 230 1.85 24.87 12.13
CA SER A 230 2.63 25.30 13.30
C SER A 230 3.11 24.13 14.17
N GLY A 231 2.52 22.93 13.99
CA GLY A 231 2.80 21.75 14.82
C GLY A 231 2.18 21.79 16.22
N ASP A 232 1.22 22.68 16.47
CA ASP A 232 0.56 22.86 17.77
C ASP A 232 -0.61 21.89 18.04
N GLY A 233 -0.89 20.98 17.10
CA GLY A 233 -1.98 20.01 17.17
C GLY A 233 -3.39 20.56 16.99
N ARG A 234 -3.57 21.87 16.69
CA ARG A 234 -4.91 22.47 16.48
C ARG A 234 -5.51 22.11 15.13
N ALA A 235 -4.67 21.99 14.11
CA ALA A 235 -5.04 21.50 12.80
C ALA A 235 -4.64 20.02 12.65
N ALA A 236 -5.40 19.29 11.86
CA ALA A 236 -5.17 17.87 11.60
C ALA A 236 -5.49 17.50 10.16
N VAL A 237 -4.75 16.54 9.61
CA VAL A 237 -5.15 15.88 8.36
C VAL A 237 -6.33 14.97 8.67
N THR A 238 -7.48 15.19 8.06
CA THR A 238 -8.62 14.28 8.15
C THR A 238 -8.50 13.23 7.05
N TYR A 239 -8.98 12.02 7.34
CA TYR A 239 -9.02 10.96 6.35
C TYR A 239 -10.36 10.23 6.35
N SER A 240 -10.79 9.81 5.17
CA SER A 240 -11.83 8.82 4.96
C SER A 240 -11.32 7.78 3.97
N VAL A 241 -11.12 6.55 4.43
CA VAL A 241 -10.59 5.46 3.61
C VAL A 241 -11.60 4.31 3.59
N THR A 242 -11.90 3.79 2.41
CA THR A 242 -12.87 2.71 2.19
C THR A 242 -12.29 1.64 1.27
N PHE A 243 -12.14 0.43 1.78
CA PHE A 243 -11.85 -0.75 0.97
C PHE A 243 -13.14 -1.31 0.38
N GLU A 244 -13.14 -1.53 -0.93
CA GLU A 244 -14.26 -2.01 -1.73
C GLU A 244 -14.00 -3.46 -2.20
N PRO A 245 -14.49 -4.49 -1.48
CA PRO A 245 -14.13 -5.88 -1.74
C PRO A 245 -14.48 -6.38 -3.15
N ALA A 246 -15.51 -5.81 -3.79
CA ALA A 246 -15.91 -6.20 -5.14
C ALA A 246 -14.88 -5.76 -6.21
N LEU A 247 -14.10 -4.70 -5.93
CA LEU A 247 -13.12 -4.13 -6.85
C LEU A 247 -11.68 -4.47 -6.44
N GLY A 248 -11.45 -4.82 -5.18
CA GLY A 248 -10.09 -4.98 -4.64
C GLY A 248 -9.33 -3.66 -4.51
N ASP A 249 -10.07 -2.55 -4.43
CA ASP A 249 -9.52 -1.20 -4.42
C ASP A 249 -9.83 -0.46 -3.12
N VAL A 250 -9.03 0.57 -2.84
CA VAL A 250 -9.14 1.42 -1.66
C VAL A 250 -9.39 2.85 -2.11
N LYS A 251 -10.61 3.32 -1.88
CA LYS A 251 -10.97 4.73 -2.07
C LYS A 251 -10.48 5.54 -0.88
N MET A 252 -9.95 6.73 -1.14
CA MET A 252 -9.48 7.62 -0.08
C MET A 252 -9.82 9.07 -0.37
N ASP A 253 -10.01 9.81 0.70
CA ASP A 253 -10.17 11.26 0.69
C ASP A 253 -9.39 11.80 1.89
N PHE A 254 -8.45 12.70 1.61
CA PHE A 254 -7.67 13.38 2.63
C PHE A 254 -7.93 14.88 2.54
N GLY A 255 -8.18 15.48 3.70
CA GLY A 255 -8.38 16.92 3.84
C GLY A 255 -7.61 17.45 5.02
N VAL A 256 -7.73 18.76 5.26
CA VAL A 256 -7.24 19.38 6.48
C VAL A 256 -8.40 20.05 7.19
N ALA A 257 -8.55 19.76 8.48
CA ALA A 257 -9.45 20.47 9.36
C ALA A 257 -8.64 21.42 10.24
N SER A 258 -9.06 22.68 10.28
CA SER A 258 -8.61 23.69 11.24
C SER A 258 -9.78 24.10 12.15
N PRO A 259 -9.51 24.72 13.30
CA PRO A 259 -10.53 25.36 14.12
C PRO A 259 -11.33 26.42 13.35
#